data_AF-A0A8S3CS11-F1
#
_entry.id   AF-A0A8S3CS11-F1
#
_cell.length_a   1.000
_cell.length_b   1.000
_cell.length_c   1.000
_cell.angle_alpha   90.00
_cell.angle_beta   90.00
_cell.angle_gamma   90.00
#
_symmetry.space_group_name_H-M   'P 1'
#
loop_
_entity.id
_entity.type
_entity.pdbx_description
1 polymer ?
#
loop_
_entity_poly.entity_id
_entity_poly.type
_entity_poly.pdbx_seq_one_letter_code
_entity_poly.pdbx_strand_id
1 'polypeptide(L)' 'PRRRLENGTSERPDLVAITRIPDVLFQAHSAVLDTKFYTGTQFPTNYHNGAFAALHGSWNRDIGTGYKIVFIPFDHMTNR' A
#
# COMPACT_ATOMS: atom_id res chain seq x y z
N PRO A 1 12.57 -11.92 3.38
CA PRO A 1 13.27 -12.61 2.27
C PRO A 1 14.26 -11.68 1.56
N ARG A 2 15.55 -11.98 1.64
CA ARG A 2 16.59 -11.20 0.94
C ARG A 2 16.57 -11.57 -0.55
N ARG A 3 16.54 -10.59 -1.45
CA ARG A 3 16.71 -10.83 -2.90
C ARG A 3 18.06 -11.54 -3.09
N ARG A 4 18.03 -12.75 -3.63
CA ARG A 4 19.24 -13.54 -3.89
C ARG A 4 19.64 -13.40 -5.35
N LEU A 5 20.92 -13.08 -5.55
CA LEU A 5 21.50 -12.75 -6.84
C LEU A 5 22.77 -13.59 -7.05
N GLU A 6 22.95 -14.12 -8.25
CA GLU A 6 24.21 -14.69 -8.72
C GLU A 6 24.71 -13.85 -9.90
N ASN A 7 25.94 -13.33 -9.79
CA ASN A 7 26.55 -12.49 -10.82
C ASN A 7 25.66 -11.33 -11.32
N GLY A 8 24.89 -10.73 -10.41
CA GLY A 8 23.96 -9.63 -10.72
C GLY A 8 22.60 -10.05 -11.29
N THR A 9 22.39 -11.34 -11.55
CA THR A 9 21.12 -11.89 -12.04
C THR A 9 20.35 -12.52 -10.89
N SER A 10 19.02 -12.38 -10.89
CA SER A 10 18.20 -13.05 -9.88
C SER A 10 18.22 -14.56 -10.10
N GLU A 11 18.33 -15.34 -9.02
CA GLU A 11 18.21 -16.80 -9.09
C GLU A 11 16.85 -17.29 -9.61
N ARG A 12 15.82 -16.42 -9.58
CA ARG A 12 14.47 -16.70 -10.06
C ARG A 12 14.01 -15.63 -11.05
N PRO A 13 14.60 -15.56 -12.25
CA PRO A 13 14.27 -14.53 -13.24
C PRO A 13 12.83 -14.66 -13.75
N ASP A 14 12.28 -15.88 -13.73
CA ASP A 14 10.88 -16.19 -14.02
C ASP A 14 9.92 -15.47 -13.06
N LEU A 15 10.23 -15.44 -11.76
CA LEU A 15 9.41 -14.75 -10.76
C LEU A 15 9.55 -13.23 -10.84
N VAL A 16 10.74 -12.73 -11.18
CA VAL A 16 10.96 -11.30 -11.42
C VAL A 16 10.11 -10.82 -12.60
N ALA A 17 10.04 -11.61 -13.68
CA ALA A 17 9.29 -11.26 -14.89
C ALA A 17 7.77 -11.15 -14.65
N ILE A 18 7.21 -11.90 -13.68
CA ILE A 18 5.78 -11.85 -13.34
C ILE A 18 5.45 -10.91 -12.19
N THR A 19 6.45 -10.30 -11.55
CA THR A 19 6.24 -9.37 -10.43
C THR A 19 5.51 -8.12 -10.91
N ARG A 20 4.51 -7.68 -10.15
CA ARG A 20 3.77 -6.44 -10.40
C ARG A 20 4.15 -5.39 -9.36
N ILE A 21 4.24 -4.13 -9.80
CA ILE A 21 4.48 -3.00 -8.91
C ILE A 21 3.15 -2.69 -8.20
N PRO A 22 3.15 -2.48 -6.88
CA PRO A 22 1.95 -2.03 -6.17
C PRO A 22 1.50 -0.64 -6.65
N ASP A 23 0.20 -0.44 -6.81
CA ASP A 23 -0.37 0.84 -7.27
C ASP A 23 -0.24 1.95 -6.22
N VAL A 24 -0.31 1.59 -4.93
CA VAL A 24 -0.23 2.51 -3.80
C VAL A 24 0.93 2.13 -2.90
N LEU A 25 1.81 3.09 -2.65
CA LEU A 25 2.96 2.94 -1.76
C LEU A 25 2.74 3.74 -0.47
N PHE A 26 3.06 3.12 0.66
CA PHE A 26 3.14 3.80 1.95
C PHE A 26 4.58 4.00 2.37
N GLN A 27 4.80 4.96 3.26
CA GLN A 27 6.11 5.12 3.88
C GLN A 27 6.50 3.83 4.62
N ALA A 28 7.76 3.43 4.49
CA ALA A 28 8.27 2.24 5.16
C ALA A 28 8.00 2.31 6.67
N HIS A 29 7.62 1.17 7.25
CA HIS A 29 7.28 1.00 8.67
C HIS A 29 5.97 1.64 9.14
N SER A 30 5.10 2.17 8.27
CA SER A 30 3.79 2.70 8.72
C SER A 30 2.80 1.64 9.25
N ALA A 31 3.08 0.35 9.03
CA ALA A 31 2.32 -0.80 9.55
C ALA A 31 0.80 -0.70 9.28
N VAL A 32 0.39 -0.90 8.02
CA VAL A 32 -1.04 -1.00 7.68
C VAL A 32 -1.61 -2.29 8.27
N LEU A 33 -2.64 -2.18 9.11
CA LEU A 33 -3.29 -3.35 9.74
C LEU A 33 -4.56 -3.79 9.01
N ASP A 34 -5.35 -2.84 8.52
CA ASP A 34 -6.59 -3.13 7.81
C ASP A 34 -6.81 -2.08 6.70
N THR A 35 -7.58 -2.49 5.69
CA THR A 35 -8.03 -1.64 4.59
C THR A 35 -9.48 -1.98 4.25
N LYS A 36 -10.33 -0.96 4.13
CA LYS A 36 -11.76 -1.11 3.83
C LYS A 36 -12.18 -0.19 2.70
N PHE A 37 -12.74 -0.77 1.64
CA PHE A 37 -13.42 -0.02 0.59
C PHE A 37 -14.69 0.63 1.14
N TYR A 38 -14.85 1.91 0.85
CA TYR A 38 -15.99 2.68 1.30
C TYR A 38 -17.14 2.59 0.30
N THR A 39 -18.24 1.99 0.74
CA THR A 39 -19.47 1.80 -0.06
C THR A 39 -20.67 2.59 0.48
N GLY A 40 -20.44 3.42 1.50
CA GLY A 40 -21.47 4.24 2.13
C GLY A 40 -21.62 5.62 1.48
N THR A 41 -22.52 6.43 2.04
CA THR A 41 -22.80 7.81 1.59
C THR A 41 -22.77 8.84 2.73
N GLN A 42 -22.46 8.40 3.95
CA GLN A 42 -22.42 9.24 5.15
C GLN A 42 -21.29 10.28 5.14
N PHE A 43 -20.15 9.96 4.52
CA PHE A 43 -19.05 10.90 4.37
C PHE A 43 -19.21 11.78 3.13
N PRO A 44 -18.57 12.96 3.09
CA PRO A 44 -18.61 13.83 1.92
C PRO A 44 -18.15 13.12 0.65
N THR A 45 -18.62 13.60 -0.51
CA THR A 45 -18.45 12.91 -1.81
C THR A 45 -17.00 12.66 -2.22
N ASN A 46 -16.05 13.45 -1.71
CA ASN A 46 -14.62 13.24 -1.96
C ASN A 46 -14.05 11.97 -1.30
N TYR A 47 -14.79 11.33 -0.39
CA TYR A 47 -14.44 10.03 0.21
C TYR A 47 -15.18 8.85 -0.46
N HIS A 48 -16.00 9.13 -1.46
CA HIS A 48 -16.69 8.09 -2.22
C HIS A 48 -15.70 7.50 -3.23
N ASN A 49 -15.94 6.26 -3.65
CA ASN A 49 -15.06 5.55 -4.57
C ASN A 49 -13.60 5.47 -4.10
N GLY A 50 -13.39 4.89 -2.92
CA GLY A 50 -12.04 4.65 -2.45
C GLY A 50 -11.97 3.72 -1.25
N ALA A 51 -10.80 3.67 -0.62
CA ALA A 51 -10.57 2.84 0.55
C ALA A 51 -9.94 3.63 1.70
N PHE A 52 -10.31 3.28 2.92
CA PHE A 52 -9.63 3.71 4.13
C PHE A 52 -8.61 2.68 4.56
N ALA A 53 -7.40 3.11 4.93
CA ALA A 53 -6.37 2.26 5.48
C ALA A 53 -5.96 2.72 6.88
N ALA A 54 -5.85 1.77 7.81
CA ALA A 54 -5.44 2.03 9.18
C ALA A 54 -3.94 1.78 9.35
N LEU A 55 -3.16 2.85 9.51
CA LEU A 55 -1.71 2.81 9.70
C LEU A 55 -1.43 2.85 11.21
N HIS A 56 -1.07 1.70 11.78
CA HIS A 56 -0.83 1.53 13.21
C HIS A 56 0.43 2.25 13.70
N GLY A 57 1.42 2.40 12.82
CA GLY A 57 2.62 3.15 13.11
C GLY A 57 3.88 2.30 13.35
N SER A 58 5.01 2.98 13.20
CA SER A 58 6.33 2.38 13.20
C SER A 58 6.86 2.11 14.60
N TRP A 59 7.33 0.89 14.84
CA TRP A 59 8.16 0.59 16.02
C TRP A 59 9.67 0.68 15.73
N ASN A 60 10.08 0.53 14.46
CA ASN A 60 11.49 0.41 14.04
C ASN A 60 11.86 1.52 13.03
N ARG A 61 11.78 2.78 13.48
CA ARG A 61 12.20 3.96 12.71
C ARG A 61 12.52 5.11 13.67
N ASP A 62 13.60 5.85 13.42
CA ASP A 62 14.03 6.96 14.30
C ASP A 62 12.99 8.08 14.40
N ILE A 63 12.41 8.46 13.25
CA ILE A 63 11.27 9.38 13.19
C ILE A 63 10.02 8.56 12.97
N GLY A 64 9.03 8.65 13.85
CA GLY A 64 7.78 7.90 13.73
C GLY A 64 7.04 8.17 12.41
N THR A 65 6.41 7.13 11.84
CA THR A 65 5.47 7.26 10.73
C THR A 65 4.26 6.35 10.94
N GLY A 66 3.16 6.61 10.24
CA GLY A 66 1.86 5.98 10.46
C GLY A 66 1.02 6.75 11.48
N TYR A 67 0.41 6.06 12.45
CA TYR A 67 -0.46 6.62 13.50
C TYR A 67 -1.63 7.44 12.96
N LYS A 68 -2.29 6.96 11.90
CA LYS A 68 -3.37 7.67 11.22
C LYS A 68 -4.27 6.74 10.40
N ILE A 69 -5.45 7.24 10.09
CA ILE A 69 -6.28 6.72 9.01
C ILE A 69 -6.01 7.56 7.76
N VAL A 70 -5.81 6.91 6.63
CA VAL A 70 -5.67 7.57 5.33
C VAL A 70 -6.77 7.13 4.38
N PHE A 71 -7.15 8.00 3.45
CA PHE A 71 -8.05 7.68 2.36
C PHE A 71 -7.27 7.56 1.06
N ILE A 72 -7.59 6.52 0.29
CA ILE A 72 -7.02 6.21 -1.01
C ILE A 72 -8.14 6.40 -2.03
N PRO A 73 -8.13 7.47 -2.83
CA PRO A 73 -9.12 7.68 -3.88
C PRO A 73 -8.85 6.72 -5.05
N PHE A 74 -9.92 6.20 -5.64
CA PHE A 74 -9.83 5.37 -6.85
C PHE A 74 -10.36 6.18 -8.03
N ASP A 75 -9.78 5.99 -9.19
CA ASP A 75 -10.30 6.58 -10.41
C ASP A 75 -11.64 5.90 -10.78
N HIS A 76 -12.65 6.74 -11.03
CA HIS A 76 -13.98 6.32 -11.45
C HIS A 76 -13.98 5.52 -12.76
N MET A 77 -12.96 5.68 -13.61
CA MET A 77 -12.89 5.05 -14.93
C MET A 77 -12.15 3.72 -14.95
N THR A 78 -11.23 3.50 -14.00
CA THR A 78 -10.31 2.35 -14.04
C THR A 78 -10.36 1.48 -12.78
N ASN A 79 -11.03 1.94 -11.72
CA ASN A 79 -11.12 1.26 -10.43
C ASN A 79 -9.74 0.85 -9.89
N ARG A 80 -8.73 1.67 -10.21
CA ARG A 80 -7.35 1.62 -9.75
C ARG A 80 -7.01 2.89 -8.98
#